data_AF-A0A9P8JW67-F1
#
_entry.id   AF-A0A9P8JW67-F1
#
_cell.length_a   1.000
_cell.length_b   1.000
_cell.length_c   1.000
_cell.angle_alpha   90.00
_cell.angle_beta   90.00
_cell.angle_gamma   90.00
#
_symmetry.space_group_name_H-M   'P 1'
#
loop_
_entity.id
_entity.type
_entity.pdbx_description
1 polymer ?
#
loop_
_entity_poly.entity_id
_entity_poly.type
_entity_poly.pdbx_seq_one_letter_code
_entity_poly.pdbx_strand_id
1 'polypeptide(L)'
;MATSSNHTALAERPTVAPTKARGPTAPIDPDAAEIKRRALVAQKQYGRGDKISTRGIQDRKLRGNLRALENKYKDAAVKAKDAEILLENTAGFLETEGELERTYKVRQDEIQSEVGIETAKKGFELRLDGMGPYNVDYTRNGVHMLLAGRKGHVATMDWRKGKLGCELQLGETVRDAKWLHNNQFFAVAQKKYVYVYDHQGVEIQTLQDHIDVTHMEFLPFHFLLTTIGNAGWLKYQDTSTGKLVAQIPTK
;
A
#
# COMPACT_ATOMS: atom_id res chain seq x y z
N MET A 1 -66.20 -16.08 53.56
CA MET A 1 -66.07 -14.61 53.44
C MET A 1 -64.78 -14.32 52.69
N ALA A 2 -64.90 -13.65 51.53
CA ALA A 2 -63.87 -13.02 50.67
C ALA A 2 -62.66 -13.91 50.28
N THR A 3 -62.52 -14.51 49.08
CA THR A 3 -62.37 -13.96 47.71
C THR A 3 -61.50 -12.71 47.58
N SER A 4 -60.26 -12.87 47.13
CA SER A 4 -59.73 -12.14 45.96
C SER A 4 -58.35 -12.69 45.55
N SER A 5 -58.36 -13.49 44.48
CA SER A 5 -57.24 -13.78 43.60
C SER A 5 -57.01 -12.59 42.67
N ASN A 6 -55.81 -12.02 42.65
CA ASN A 6 -55.42 -11.06 41.62
C ASN A 6 -54.34 -11.69 40.73
N HIS A 7 -54.80 -12.38 39.69
CA HIS A 7 -54.04 -12.64 38.49
C HIS A 7 -53.91 -11.32 37.72
N THR A 8 -52.70 -10.76 37.65
CA THR A 8 -52.42 -9.64 36.75
C THR A 8 -52.27 -10.19 35.33
N ALA A 9 -53.32 -10.05 34.53
CA ALA A 9 -53.32 -10.37 33.11
C ALA A 9 -52.33 -9.47 32.36
N LEU A 10 -51.46 -10.07 31.54
CA LEU A 10 -50.72 -9.35 30.50
C LEU A 10 -51.72 -8.68 29.57
N ALA A 11 -51.78 -7.36 29.58
CA ALA A 11 -52.51 -6.61 28.57
C ALA A 11 -51.76 -6.74 27.23
N GLU A 12 -52.38 -7.45 26.29
CA GLU A 12 -51.93 -7.51 24.90
C GLU A 12 -51.94 -6.09 24.30
N ARG A 13 -50.80 -5.69 23.74
CA ARG A 13 -50.68 -4.41 23.01
C ARG A 13 -51.50 -4.52 21.71
N PRO A 14 -52.28 -3.50 21.33
CA PRO A 14 -53.01 -3.53 20.07
C PRO A 14 -52.01 -3.61 18.90
N THR A 15 -52.17 -4.65 18.07
CA THR A 15 -51.46 -4.85 16.82
C THR A 15 -51.88 -3.75 15.84
N VAL A 16 -51.04 -2.73 15.69
CA VAL A 16 -51.20 -1.72 14.65
C VAL A 16 -50.92 -2.40 13.31
N ALA A 17 -51.95 -2.49 12.46
CA ALA A 17 -51.83 -2.99 11.11
C ALA A 17 -50.72 -2.25 10.34
N PRO A 18 -49.91 -2.92 9.51
CA PRO A 18 -48.85 -2.25 8.76
C PRO A 18 -49.50 -1.27 7.78
N THR A 19 -49.34 0.03 8.04
CA THR A 19 -49.66 1.07 7.07
C THR A 19 -48.80 0.83 5.84
N LYS A 20 -49.44 0.40 4.73
CA LYS A 20 -48.81 0.28 3.41
C LYS A 20 -48.09 1.60 3.09
N ALA A 21 -46.77 1.59 3.13
CA ALA A 21 -45.98 2.67 2.57
C ALA A 21 -46.39 2.81 1.10
N ARG A 22 -46.88 3.99 0.72
CA ARG A 22 -47.15 4.31 -0.69
C ARG A 22 -45.86 4.07 -1.47
N GLY A 23 -45.89 3.12 -2.39
CA GLY A 23 -44.79 2.92 -3.34
C GLY A 23 -44.52 4.21 -4.13
N PRO A 24 -43.28 4.41 -4.62
CA PRO A 24 -42.93 5.63 -5.35
C PRO A 24 -43.87 5.81 -6.54
N THR A 25 -44.60 6.93 -6.57
CA THR A 25 -45.66 7.24 -7.55
C THR A 25 -45.11 7.88 -8.83
N ALA A 26 -43.88 7.55 -9.21
CA ALA A 26 -43.27 8.01 -10.46
C ALA A 26 -42.47 6.86 -11.07
N PRO A 27 -42.55 6.62 -12.40
CA PRO A 27 -41.63 5.73 -13.07
C PRO A 27 -40.22 6.22 -12.78
N ILE A 28 -39.38 5.33 -12.24
CA ILE A 28 -37.96 5.62 -12.01
C ILE A 28 -37.35 5.80 -13.41
N ASP A 29 -37.05 7.05 -13.75
CA ASP A 29 -36.28 7.39 -14.93
C ASP A 29 -34.98 6.55 -14.91
N PRO A 30 -34.79 5.64 -15.89
CA PRO A 30 -33.65 4.73 -15.90
C PRO A 30 -32.32 5.47 -15.87
N ASP A 31 -32.25 6.64 -16.52
CA ASP A 31 -31.05 7.47 -16.60
C ASP A 31 -30.70 8.07 -15.24
N ALA A 32 -31.71 8.54 -14.48
CA ALA A 32 -31.51 9.06 -13.14
C ALA A 32 -31.05 7.97 -12.15
N ALA A 33 -31.53 6.73 -12.31
CA ALA A 33 -31.09 5.60 -11.52
C ALA A 33 -29.63 5.24 -11.83
N GLU A 34 -29.24 5.27 -13.10
CA GLU A 34 -27.87 5.00 -13.53
C GLU A 34 -26.89 6.07 -13.03
N ILE A 35 -27.22 7.35 -13.16
CA ILE A 35 -26.42 8.46 -12.61
C ILE A 35 -26.22 8.29 -11.11
N LYS A 36 -27.27 7.91 -10.38
CA LYS A 36 -27.18 7.67 -8.93
C LYS A 36 -26.30 6.46 -8.61
N ARG A 37 -26.38 5.39 -9.37
CA ARG A 37 -25.48 4.21 -9.23
C ARG A 37 -24.03 4.60 -9.48
N ARG A 38 -23.75 5.33 -10.57
CA ARG A 38 -22.41 5.83 -10.91
C ARG A 38 -21.84 6.71 -9.79
N ALA A 39 -22.63 7.65 -9.29
CA ALA A 39 -22.21 8.50 -8.18
C ALA A 39 -21.93 7.72 -6.89
N LEU A 40 -22.69 6.65 -6.60
CA LEU A 40 -22.43 5.77 -5.46
C LEU A 40 -21.12 4.98 -5.62
N VAL A 41 -20.86 4.43 -6.81
CA VAL A 41 -19.59 3.73 -7.10
C VAL A 41 -18.40 4.69 -6.98
N ALA A 42 -18.53 5.88 -7.59
CA ALA A 42 -17.51 6.92 -7.51
C ALA A 42 -17.24 7.35 -6.06
N GLN A 43 -18.29 7.57 -5.25
CA GLN A 43 -18.14 7.90 -3.84
C GLN A 43 -17.50 6.77 -3.04
N LYS A 44 -17.81 5.50 -3.34
CA LYS A 44 -17.20 4.37 -2.64
C LYS A 44 -15.70 4.27 -2.89
N GLN A 45 -15.27 4.57 -4.11
CA GLN A 45 -13.87 4.39 -4.53
C GLN A 45 -13.01 5.65 -4.31
N TYR A 46 -13.57 6.83 -4.56
CA TYR A 46 -12.86 8.12 -4.51
C TYR A 46 -13.34 9.03 -3.39
N GLY A 47 -14.39 8.66 -2.66
CA GLY A 47 -14.85 9.39 -1.48
C GLY A 47 -13.85 9.26 -0.34
N ARG A 48 -13.40 10.40 0.19
CA ARG A 48 -12.40 10.49 1.26
C ARG A 48 -13.06 10.67 2.63
N GLY A 49 -14.04 9.82 2.94
CA GLY A 49 -14.78 9.83 4.21
C GLY A 49 -16.29 10.06 4.06
N ASP A 50 -16.93 10.24 5.21
CA ASP A 50 -18.38 10.36 5.31
C ASP A 50 -18.91 11.71 4.81
N LYS A 51 -20.17 11.68 4.38
CA LYS A 51 -20.91 12.87 3.95
C LYS A 51 -21.10 13.85 5.10
N ILE A 52 -20.94 15.14 4.80
CA ILE A 52 -21.20 16.20 5.77
C ILE A 52 -22.69 16.30 6.05
N SER A 53 -23.11 16.03 7.29
CA SER A 53 -24.50 16.19 7.73
C SER A 53 -24.84 17.66 7.94
N THR A 54 -25.68 18.22 7.07
CA THR A 54 -26.09 19.63 7.14
C THR A 54 -27.43 19.86 7.85
N ARG A 55 -28.07 18.80 8.36
CA ARG A 55 -29.42 18.87 8.96
C ARG A 55 -29.44 19.55 10.34
N GLY A 56 -28.37 19.44 11.13
CA GLY A 56 -28.27 20.00 12.48
C GLY A 56 -27.68 21.42 12.58
N ILE A 57 -27.33 22.06 11.46
CA ILE A 57 -26.52 23.27 11.46
C ILE A 57 -27.41 24.52 11.50
N GLN A 58 -27.43 25.26 12.60
CA GLN A 58 -28.30 26.43 12.77
C GLN A 58 -27.88 27.63 11.91
N ASP A 59 -26.58 27.90 11.78
CA ASP A 59 -26.08 29.00 10.93
C ASP A 59 -26.35 28.75 9.44
N ARG A 60 -27.11 29.66 8.82
CA ARG A 60 -27.48 29.63 7.41
C ARG A 60 -26.27 29.74 6.48
N LYS A 61 -25.27 30.57 6.82
CA LYS A 61 -24.07 30.78 6.00
C LYS A 61 -23.20 29.53 6.00
N LEU A 62 -22.91 28.99 7.18
CA LEU A 62 -22.19 27.72 7.34
C LEU A 62 -22.91 26.56 6.63
N ARG A 63 -24.23 26.43 6.80
CA ARG A 63 -25.02 25.40 6.11
C ARG A 63 -24.93 25.51 4.59
N GLY A 64 -24.98 26.72 4.04
CA GLY A 64 -24.79 26.97 2.61
C GLY A 64 -23.41 26.56 2.12
N ASN A 65 -22.37 26.98 2.84
CA ASN A 65 -20.97 26.65 2.51
C ASN A 65 -20.71 25.14 2.52
N LEU A 66 -21.20 24.43 3.53
CA LEU A 66 -21.00 22.98 3.65
C LEU A 66 -21.78 22.21 2.59
N ARG A 67 -22.97 22.68 2.18
CA ARG A 67 -23.68 22.09 1.03
C ARG A 67 -22.91 22.28 -0.27
N ALA A 68 -22.36 23.47 -0.50
CA ALA A 68 -21.54 23.74 -1.67
C ALA A 68 -20.26 22.88 -1.67
N LEU A 69 -19.62 22.72 -0.52
CA LEU A 69 -18.44 21.87 -0.35
C LEU A 69 -18.77 20.39 -0.62
N GLU A 70 -19.87 19.90 -0.08
CA GLU A 70 -20.36 18.54 -0.32
C GLU A 70 -20.65 18.29 -1.81
N ASN A 71 -21.24 19.27 -2.51
CA ASN A 71 -21.44 19.15 -3.95
C ASN A 71 -20.10 19.11 -4.70
N LYS A 72 -19.13 19.96 -4.34
CA LYS A 72 -17.77 19.90 -4.92
C LYS A 72 -17.09 18.55 -4.69
N TYR A 73 -17.25 17.94 -3.51
CA TYR A 73 -16.68 16.61 -3.24
C TYR A 73 -17.31 15.52 -4.09
N LYS A 74 -18.64 15.53 -4.26
CA LYS A 74 -19.32 14.60 -5.17
C LYS A 74 -18.87 14.79 -6.61
N ASP A 75 -18.84 16.03 -7.08
CA ASP A 75 -18.41 16.33 -8.44
C ASP A 75 -16.95 15.90 -8.67
N ALA A 76 -16.08 16.09 -7.68
CA ALA A 76 -14.70 15.64 -7.73
C ALA A 76 -14.59 14.11 -7.75
N ALA A 77 -15.37 13.39 -6.95
CA ALA A 77 -15.37 11.93 -6.94
C ALA A 77 -15.86 11.35 -8.27
N VAL A 78 -16.94 11.91 -8.84
CA VAL A 78 -17.46 11.51 -10.16
C VAL A 78 -16.43 11.80 -11.25
N LYS A 79 -15.87 13.00 -11.30
CA LYS A 79 -14.83 13.35 -12.28
C LYS A 79 -13.58 12.46 -12.16
N ALA A 80 -13.17 12.12 -10.95
CA ALA A 80 -12.04 11.22 -10.72
C ALA A 80 -12.33 9.81 -11.25
N LYS A 81 -13.56 9.30 -11.06
CA LYS A 81 -13.99 8.02 -11.63
C LYS A 81 -14.08 8.08 -13.15
N ASP A 82 -14.57 9.18 -13.70
CA ASP A 82 -14.72 9.36 -15.15
C ASP A 82 -13.35 9.43 -15.85
N ALA A 83 -12.35 10.01 -15.17
CA ALA A 83 -10.98 10.04 -15.65
C ALA A 83 -10.32 8.65 -15.71
N GLU A 84 -10.90 7.60 -15.10
CA GLU A 84 -10.35 6.24 -15.23
C GLU A 84 -10.36 5.73 -16.68
N ILE A 85 -11.25 6.25 -17.52
CA ILE A 85 -11.32 5.92 -18.96
C ILE A 85 -9.99 6.25 -19.66
N LEU A 86 -9.20 7.17 -19.10
CA LEU A 86 -7.90 7.57 -19.63
C LEU A 86 -6.75 6.65 -19.19
N LEU A 87 -7.00 5.59 -18.41
CA LEU A 87 -5.96 4.60 -18.09
C LEU A 87 -5.64 3.78 -19.35
N GLU A 88 -4.39 3.91 -19.80
CA GLU A 88 -3.91 3.22 -21.02
C GLU A 88 -3.70 1.71 -20.81
N ASN A 89 -3.42 1.29 -19.58
CA ASN A 89 -3.03 -0.09 -19.26
C ASN A 89 -4.10 -0.80 -18.44
N THR A 90 -4.30 -2.08 -18.75
CA THR A 90 -5.14 -2.98 -17.96
C THR A 90 -4.30 -3.83 -17.02
N ALA A 91 -4.90 -4.29 -15.92
CA ALA A 91 -4.24 -5.24 -15.03
C ALA A 91 -4.10 -6.61 -15.71
N GLY A 92 -2.95 -7.26 -15.55
CA GLY A 92 -2.75 -8.64 -15.99
C GLY A 92 -3.50 -9.62 -15.08
N PHE A 93 -3.93 -10.75 -15.64
CA PHE A 93 -4.59 -11.83 -14.91
C PHE A 93 -4.22 -13.20 -15.53
N LEU A 94 -4.44 -14.25 -14.76
CA LEU A 94 -4.37 -15.64 -15.21
C LEU A 94 -5.68 -16.31 -14.79
N GLU A 95 -6.43 -16.81 -15.76
CA GLU A 95 -7.70 -17.51 -15.55
C GLU A 95 -7.62 -18.88 -16.22
N THR A 96 -8.23 -19.88 -15.60
CA THR A 96 -8.30 -21.25 -16.13
C THR A 96 -9.46 -21.37 -17.10
N GLU A 97 -9.28 -22.06 -18.22
CA GLU A 97 -10.34 -22.21 -19.24
C GLU A 97 -11.36 -23.30 -18.84
N GLY A 98 -10.92 -24.32 -18.09
CA GLY A 98 -11.74 -25.46 -17.70
C GLY A 98 -11.75 -25.78 -16.20
N GLU A 99 -12.76 -26.53 -15.74
CA GLU A 99 -12.93 -26.88 -14.32
C GLU A 99 -11.82 -27.78 -13.75
N LEU A 100 -11.11 -28.52 -14.60
CA LEU A 100 -10.00 -29.39 -14.20
C LEU A 100 -8.68 -28.64 -14.05
N GLU A 101 -8.53 -27.48 -14.70
CA GLU A 101 -7.32 -26.67 -14.65
C GLU A 101 -7.23 -25.90 -13.33
N ARG A 102 -6.01 -25.72 -12.85
CA ARG A 102 -5.76 -25.05 -11.57
C ARG A 102 -4.60 -24.07 -11.75
N THR A 103 -4.83 -22.79 -11.42
CA THR A 103 -3.86 -21.71 -11.60
C THR A 103 -2.50 -21.98 -10.93
N TYR A 104 -2.48 -22.65 -9.77
CA TYR A 104 -1.24 -22.98 -9.05
C TYR A 104 -0.39 -24.09 -9.71
N LYS A 105 -0.92 -24.79 -10.72
CA LYS A 105 -0.17 -25.82 -11.48
C LYS A 105 0.55 -25.24 -12.70
N VAL A 106 0.23 -24.01 -13.10
CA VAL A 106 0.84 -23.34 -14.25
C VAL A 106 2.32 -23.08 -13.95
N ARG A 107 3.20 -23.50 -14.85
CA ARG A 107 4.66 -23.41 -14.66
C ARG A 107 5.22 -22.07 -15.19
N GLN A 108 6.40 -21.68 -14.71
CA GLN A 108 7.03 -20.40 -15.14
C GLN A 108 7.42 -20.40 -16.63
N ASP A 109 7.80 -21.56 -17.18
CA ASP A 109 8.10 -21.71 -18.60
C ASP A 109 6.84 -21.59 -19.47
N GLU A 110 5.71 -22.11 -19.01
CA GLU A 110 4.39 -21.91 -19.66
C GLU A 110 3.98 -20.43 -19.64
N ILE A 111 4.17 -19.74 -18.51
CA ILE A 111 3.89 -18.29 -18.44
C ILE A 111 4.79 -17.52 -19.42
N GLN A 112 6.08 -17.86 -19.49
CA GLN A 112 7.02 -17.18 -20.39
C GLN A 112 6.70 -17.39 -21.87
N SER A 113 6.15 -18.55 -22.27
CA SER A 113 5.75 -18.81 -23.65
C SER A 113 4.49 -18.07 -24.07
N GLU A 114 3.57 -17.81 -23.13
CA GLU A 114 2.27 -17.19 -23.42
C GLU A 114 2.28 -15.65 -23.28
N VAL A 115 3.22 -15.07 -22.53
CA VAL A 115 3.34 -13.61 -22.40
C VAL A 115 4.10 -12.99 -23.58
N GLY A 116 3.85 -11.69 -23.83
CA GLY A 116 4.61 -10.93 -24.82
C GLY A 116 6.12 -10.94 -24.56
N ILE A 117 6.91 -10.95 -25.63
CA ILE A 117 8.39 -11.11 -25.63
C ILE A 117 9.08 -10.15 -24.63
N GLU A 118 8.65 -8.90 -24.56
CA GLU A 118 9.23 -7.90 -23.64
C GLU A 118 8.96 -8.19 -22.16
N THR A 119 7.88 -8.90 -21.84
CA THR A 119 7.61 -9.39 -20.49
C THR A 119 8.37 -10.68 -20.21
N ALA A 120 8.43 -11.59 -21.18
CA ALA A 120 9.21 -12.84 -21.06
C ALA A 120 10.68 -12.56 -20.75
N LYS A 121 11.30 -11.57 -21.40
CA LYS A 121 12.69 -11.11 -21.14
C LYS A 121 12.96 -10.68 -19.69
N LYS A 122 11.92 -10.32 -18.92
CA LYS A 122 12.04 -9.91 -17.51
C LYS A 122 12.14 -11.11 -16.56
N GLY A 123 11.84 -12.32 -17.03
CA GLY A 123 12.09 -13.55 -16.30
C GLY A 123 13.55 -13.98 -16.48
N PHE A 124 14.40 -13.68 -15.51
CA PHE A 124 15.82 -14.06 -15.53
C PHE A 124 16.24 -14.64 -14.17
N GLU A 125 17.35 -15.37 -14.19
CA GLU A 125 17.96 -15.99 -13.02
C GLU A 125 19.41 -15.47 -12.90
N LEU A 126 19.78 -14.94 -11.73
CA LEU A 126 21.15 -14.59 -11.40
C LEU A 126 21.75 -15.67 -10.49
N ARG A 127 22.69 -16.45 -11.01
CA ARG A 127 23.40 -17.48 -10.25
C ARG A 127 24.64 -16.89 -9.58
N LEU A 128 24.46 -16.45 -8.35
CA LEU A 128 25.51 -15.81 -7.54
C LEU A 128 25.93 -16.75 -6.40
N ASP A 129 26.75 -17.74 -6.73
CA ASP A 129 27.16 -18.78 -5.77
C ASP A 129 28.24 -18.28 -4.80
N GLY A 130 28.23 -18.81 -3.57
CA GLY A 130 29.32 -18.64 -2.61
C GLY A 130 29.19 -17.49 -1.60
N MET A 131 28.37 -16.46 -1.88
CA MET A 131 28.24 -15.25 -1.04
C MET A 131 27.08 -15.26 -0.04
N GLY A 132 26.48 -16.43 0.17
CA GLY A 132 25.34 -16.64 1.06
C GLY A 132 24.01 -16.19 0.45
N PRO A 133 22.91 -16.28 1.21
CA PRO A 133 21.60 -15.83 0.76
C PRO A 133 21.62 -14.33 0.44
N TYR A 134 20.88 -13.95 -0.60
CA TYR A 134 20.75 -12.56 -1.05
C TYR A 134 19.43 -11.96 -0.59
N ASN A 135 19.50 -10.75 -0.05
CA ASN A 135 18.36 -9.85 0.07
C ASN A 135 18.28 -9.01 -1.21
N VAL A 136 17.06 -8.75 -1.68
CA VAL A 136 16.79 -7.97 -2.88
C VAL A 136 15.86 -6.83 -2.54
N ASP A 137 16.22 -5.62 -2.96
CA ASP A 137 15.39 -4.43 -2.83
C ASP A 137 15.28 -3.70 -4.17
N TYR A 138 14.08 -3.27 -4.52
CA TYR A 138 13.85 -2.49 -5.74
C TYR A 138 13.57 -1.05 -5.39
N THR A 139 14.10 -0.15 -6.20
CA THR A 139 13.64 1.25 -6.22
C THR A 139 12.13 1.33 -6.42
N ARG A 140 11.50 2.39 -5.91
CA ARG A 140 10.03 2.56 -5.96
C ARG A 140 9.42 2.54 -7.38
N ASN A 141 10.19 2.93 -8.39
CA ASN A 141 9.78 2.85 -9.81
C ASN A 141 10.06 1.47 -10.46
N GLY A 142 10.70 0.55 -9.72
CA GLY A 142 11.01 -0.81 -10.14
C GLY A 142 12.05 -0.91 -11.26
N VAL A 143 12.93 0.09 -11.43
CA VAL A 143 13.96 0.10 -12.49
C VAL A 143 15.30 -0.42 -11.99
N HIS A 144 15.73 0.03 -10.81
CA HIS A 144 16.98 -0.41 -10.20
C HIS A 144 16.74 -1.45 -9.11
N MET A 145 17.59 -2.47 -9.12
CA MET A 145 17.65 -3.57 -8.17
C MET A 145 18.92 -3.41 -7.33
N LEU A 146 18.81 -3.64 -6.02
CA LEU A 146 19.88 -3.75 -5.05
C LEU A 146 19.92 -5.20 -4.54
N LEU A 147 21.09 -5.81 -4.62
CA LEU A 147 21.38 -7.16 -4.18
C LEU A 147 22.36 -7.09 -3.03
N ALA A 148 22.10 -7.81 -1.94
CA ALA A 148 22.98 -7.86 -0.79
C ALA A 148 23.10 -9.30 -0.27
N GLY A 149 24.24 -9.91 -0.55
CA GLY A 149 24.60 -11.25 -0.09
C GLY A 149 25.10 -11.23 1.36
N ARG A 150 24.71 -12.24 2.14
CA ARG A 150 25.03 -12.35 3.58
C ARG A 150 26.52 -12.27 3.91
N LYS A 151 27.42 -12.65 2.98
CA LYS A 151 28.88 -12.61 3.17
C LYS A 151 29.55 -11.31 2.68
N GLY A 152 28.77 -10.27 2.37
CA GLY A 152 29.30 -8.93 2.11
C GLY A 152 29.37 -8.50 0.66
N HIS A 153 28.84 -9.31 -0.27
CA HIS A 153 28.69 -8.90 -1.66
C HIS A 153 27.46 -8.01 -1.79
N VAL A 154 27.63 -6.78 -2.26
CA VAL A 154 26.54 -5.83 -2.51
C VAL A 154 26.65 -5.31 -3.94
N ALA A 155 25.57 -5.41 -4.71
CA ALA A 155 25.55 -4.97 -6.09
C ALA A 155 24.27 -4.20 -6.40
N THR A 156 24.38 -3.17 -7.24
CA THR A 156 23.23 -2.44 -7.79
C THR A 156 23.21 -2.60 -9.29
N MET A 157 22.02 -2.69 -9.90
CA MET A 157 21.90 -2.76 -11.35
C MET A 157 20.58 -2.18 -11.86
N ASP A 158 20.61 -1.59 -13.05
CA ASP A 158 19.41 -1.46 -13.89
C ASP A 158 19.12 -2.85 -14.48
N TRP A 159 18.23 -3.59 -13.83
CA TRP A 159 17.96 -4.99 -14.17
C TRP A 159 17.25 -5.14 -15.52
N ARG A 160 16.56 -4.08 -15.99
CA ARG A 160 15.88 -4.11 -17.30
C ARG A 160 16.88 -3.96 -18.44
N LYS A 161 17.90 -3.11 -18.26
CA LYS A 161 18.97 -2.92 -19.26
C LYS A 161 20.16 -3.86 -19.08
N GLY A 162 20.21 -4.61 -17.97
CA GLY A 162 21.37 -5.42 -17.60
C GLY A 162 22.62 -4.58 -17.30
N LYS A 163 22.46 -3.32 -16.92
CA LYS A 163 23.59 -2.42 -16.65
C LYS A 163 23.89 -2.40 -15.15
N LEU A 164 25.07 -2.87 -14.77
CA LEU A 164 25.58 -2.75 -13.42
C LEU A 164 25.78 -1.27 -13.04
N GLY A 165 25.35 -0.90 -11.84
CA GLY A 165 25.57 0.41 -11.24
C GLY A 165 26.89 0.42 -10.47
N CYS A 166 26.91 -0.30 -9.35
CA CYS A 166 28.10 -0.53 -8.53
C CYS A 166 28.13 -1.96 -8.03
N GLU A 167 29.33 -2.43 -7.70
CA GLU A 167 29.57 -3.73 -7.08
C GLU A 167 30.63 -3.56 -5.99
N LEU A 168 30.32 -4.07 -4.81
CA LEU A 168 31.07 -3.86 -3.58
C LEU A 168 31.28 -5.20 -2.89
N GLN A 169 32.49 -5.40 -2.39
CA GLN A 169 32.82 -6.51 -1.53
C GLN A 169 33.28 -6.00 -0.17
N LEU A 170 32.35 -6.01 0.79
CA LEU A 170 32.55 -5.40 2.12
C LEU A 170 33.36 -6.30 3.06
N GLY A 171 33.44 -7.61 2.79
CA GLY A 171 34.21 -8.56 3.61
C GLY A 171 33.58 -8.85 4.98
N GLU A 172 32.37 -8.36 5.24
CA GLU A 172 31.65 -8.58 6.48
C GLU A 172 30.20 -9.00 6.28
N THR A 173 29.51 -9.36 7.36
CA THR A 173 28.13 -9.82 7.29
C THR A 173 27.19 -8.66 6.99
N VAL A 174 26.45 -8.79 5.90
CA VAL A 174 25.36 -7.87 5.54
C VAL A 174 24.03 -8.51 5.91
N ARG A 175 23.23 -7.82 6.72
CA ARG A 175 21.94 -8.32 7.21
C ARG A 175 20.76 -7.87 6.38
N ASP A 176 20.82 -6.64 5.90
CA ASP A 176 19.77 -6.05 5.07
C ASP A 176 20.32 -4.89 4.23
N ALA A 177 19.63 -4.54 3.15
CA ALA A 177 20.00 -3.41 2.29
C ALA A 177 18.75 -2.78 1.69
N LYS A 178 18.70 -1.45 1.67
CA LYS A 178 17.51 -0.68 1.24
C LYS A 178 17.89 0.52 0.40
N TRP A 179 17.16 0.73 -0.69
CA TRP A 179 17.19 2.01 -1.39
C TRP A 179 16.61 3.12 -0.50
N LEU A 180 17.13 4.34 -0.68
CA LEU A 180 16.57 5.53 -0.06
C LEU A 180 15.60 6.22 -1.04
N HIS A 181 15.70 7.54 -1.21
CA HIS A 181 14.77 8.34 -2.02
C HIS A 181 14.78 7.98 -3.51
N ASN A 182 15.92 7.57 -4.03
CA ASN A 182 16.18 7.33 -5.43
C ASN A 182 17.26 6.25 -5.60
N ASN A 183 17.72 6.06 -6.83
CA ASN A 183 18.82 5.16 -7.17
C ASN A 183 20.22 5.73 -6.85
N GLN A 184 20.31 6.90 -6.19
CA GLN A 184 21.59 7.55 -5.90
C GLN A 184 22.19 7.13 -4.57
N PHE A 185 21.35 6.68 -3.63
CA PHE A 185 21.79 6.31 -2.29
C PHE A 185 21.09 5.05 -1.81
N PHE A 186 21.85 4.17 -1.17
CA PHE A 186 21.33 2.99 -0.52
C PHE A 186 22.00 2.79 0.84
N ALA A 187 21.25 2.24 1.78
CA ALA A 187 21.73 1.88 3.10
C ALA A 187 21.99 0.38 3.18
N VAL A 188 23.08 -0.01 3.85
CA VAL A 188 23.47 -1.40 4.07
C VAL A 188 23.68 -1.63 5.57
N ALA A 189 22.95 -2.58 6.13
CA ALA A 189 23.10 -3.01 7.53
C ALA A 189 24.24 -4.02 7.62
N GLN A 190 25.43 -3.54 7.98
CA GLN A 190 26.64 -4.36 8.14
C GLN A 190 26.74 -4.94 9.55
N LYS A 191 27.86 -5.58 9.90
CA LYS A 191 28.00 -6.35 11.14
C LYS A 191 27.69 -5.52 12.38
N LYS A 192 28.16 -4.27 12.43
CA LYS A 192 27.99 -3.40 13.61
C LYS A 192 27.02 -2.24 13.40
N TYR A 193 27.15 -1.52 12.29
CA TYR A 193 26.39 -0.29 12.02
C TYR A 193 25.70 -0.35 10.65
N VAL A 194 24.83 0.63 10.41
CA VAL A 194 24.30 0.90 9.08
C VAL A 194 25.19 1.91 8.36
N TYR A 195 25.47 1.65 7.10
CA TYR A 195 26.29 2.51 6.24
C TYR A 195 25.47 2.95 5.04
N VAL A 196 25.65 4.21 4.63
CA VAL A 196 25.01 4.79 3.46
C VAL A 196 26.05 4.96 2.36
N TYR A 197 25.75 4.40 1.20
CA TYR A 197 26.57 4.42 0.01
C TYR A 197 25.93 5.26 -1.09
N ASP A 198 26.77 5.83 -1.96
CA ASP A 198 26.33 6.47 -3.20
C ASP A 198 26.14 5.44 -4.34
N HIS A 199 25.67 5.91 -5.50
CA HIS A 199 25.48 5.08 -6.69
C HIS A 199 26.76 4.49 -7.29
N GLN A 200 27.93 5.04 -6.96
CA GLN A 200 29.23 4.50 -7.36
C GLN A 200 29.76 3.48 -6.33
N GLY A 201 29.08 3.35 -5.19
CA GLY A 201 29.47 2.49 -4.09
C GLY A 201 30.48 3.13 -3.12
N VAL A 202 30.66 4.45 -3.17
CA VAL A 202 31.46 5.21 -2.20
C VAL A 202 30.66 5.37 -0.91
N GLU A 203 31.29 5.06 0.23
CA GLU A 203 30.70 5.27 1.54
C GLU A 203 30.59 6.78 1.83
N ILE A 204 29.38 7.25 2.16
CA ILE A 204 29.11 8.66 2.49
C ILE A 204 29.03 8.85 4.01
N GLN A 205 28.28 7.97 4.67
CA GLN A 205 27.94 8.15 6.09
C GLN A 205 27.82 6.82 6.81
N THR A 206 28.41 6.76 8.00
CA THR A 206 28.16 5.70 8.98
C THR A 206 27.13 6.15 10.01
N LEU A 207 26.07 5.37 10.20
CA LEU A 207 25.03 5.62 11.21
C LEU A 207 25.37 4.88 12.51
N GLN A 208 26.18 5.51 13.36
CA GLN A 208 26.71 4.87 14.58
C GLN A 208 25.66 4.53 15.63
N ASP A 209 24.56 5.29 15.69
CA ASP A 209 23.45 4.99 16.60
C ASP A 209 22.69 3.72 16.21
N HIS A 210 22.82 3.25 14.97
CA HIS A 210 22.09 2.12 14.42
C HIS A 210 22.91 0.83 14.61
N ILE A 211 22.95 0.35 15.85
CA ILE A 211 23.77 -0.81 16.25
C ILE A 211 23.03 -2.13 15.98
N ASP A 212 23.76 -3.08 15.38
CA ASP A 212 23.33 -4.48 15.15
C ASP A 212 21.93 -4.58 14.52
N VAL A 213 21.72 -3.78 13.47
CA VAL A 213 20.47 -3.70 12.71
C VAL A 213 20.26 -4.98 11.91
N THR A 214 19.09 -5.58 12.06
CA THR A 214 18.67 -6.80 11.34
C THR A 214 17.74 -6.48 10.18
N HIS A 215 16.89 -5.46 10.31
CA HIS A 215 15.95 -5.03 9.29
C HIS A 215 15.88 -3.51 9.19
N MET A 216 15.72 -3.04 7.96
CA MET A 216 15.55 -1.63 7.64
C MET A 216 14.32 -1.45 6.76
N GLU A 217 13.65 -0.31 6.89
CA GLU A 217 12.60 0.10 5.97
C GLU A 217 12.68 1.61 5.77
N PHE A 218 12.58 2.05 4.51
CA PHE A 218 12.68 3.45 4.16
C PHE A 218 11.28 4.03 3.93
N LEU A 219 10.95 5.13 4.61
CA LEU A 219 9.66 5.82 4.50
C LEU A 219 9.77 6.98 3.49
N PRO A 220 9.38 6.79 2.22
CA PRO A 220 9.75 7.70 1.13
C PRO A 220 9.09 9.08 1.22
N PHE A 221 7.90 9.17 1.81
CA PHE A 221 7.20 10.44 1.96
C PHE A 221 7.69 11.28 3.14
N HIS A 222 8.44 10.68 4.07
CA HIS A 222 8.90 11.33 5.30
C HIS A 222 10.42 11.50 5.36
N PHE A 223 11.16 10.93 4.41
CA PHE A 223 12.62 10.94 4.40
C PHE A 223 13.21 10.26 5.65
N LEU A 224 12.56 9.21 6.15
CA LEU A 224 12.98 8.48 7.35
C LEU A 224 13.46 7.08 7.00
N LEU A 225 14.69 6.76 7.39
CA LEU A 225 15.17 5.39 7.47
C LEU A 225 14.81 4.83 8.85
N THR A 226 13.97 3.81 8.84
CA THR A 226 13.57 3.08 10.05
C THR A 226 14.41 1.84 10.19
N THR A 227 14.96 1.60 11.37
CA THR A 227 15.79 0.41 11.62
C THR A 227 15.36 -0.30 12.89
N ILE A 228 15.40 -1.61 12.87
CA ILE A 228 15.24 -2.47 14.04
C ILE A 228 16.36 -3.51 14.07
N GLY A 229 16.78 -3.89 15.26
CA GLY A 229 17.91 -4.81 15.46
C GLY A 229 17.84 -5.52 16.80
N ASN A 230 18.88 -6.31 17.08
CA ASN A 230 18.94 -7.11 18.31
C ASN A 230 19.08 -6.26 19.59
N ALA A 231 19.44 -4.98 19.45
CA ALA A 231 19.50 -4.03 20.55
C ALA A 231 18.13 -3.76 21.21
N GLY A 232 17.01 -4.12 20.57
CA GLY A 232 15.67 -3.92 21.11
C GLY A 232 15.16 -2.47 21.02
N TRP A 233 15.61 -1.74 20.00
CA TRP A 233 15.19 -0.36 19.71
C TRP A 233 14.73 -0.24 18.27
N LEU A 234 13.59 0.44 18.08
CA LEU A 234 13.12 0.94 16.80
C LEU A 234 13.60 2.39 16.65
N LYS A 235 14.41 2.66 15.64
CA LYS A 235 15.04 3.97 15.42
C LYS A 235 14.58 4.59 14.10
N TYR A 236 14.30 5.88 14.13
CA TYR A 236 13.91 6.68 12.97
C TYR A 236 14.97 7.73 12.70
N GLN A 237 15.71 7.56 11.61
CA GLN A 237 16.75 8.47 11.16
C GLN A 237 16.24 9.30 9.99
N ASP A 238 16.31 10.63 10.10
CA ASP A 238 16.03 11.51 8.98
C ASP A 238 17.25 11.54 8.04
N THR A 239 17.07 11.06 6.82
CA THR A 239 18.13 11.00 5.80
C THR A 239 18.35 12.33 5.09
N SER A 240 17.45 13.31 5.26
CA SER A 240 17.61 14.66 4.71
C SER A 240 18.45 15.56 5.64
N THR A 241 18.22 15.47 6.95
CA THR A 241 18.94 16.29 7.95
C THR A 241 20.07 15.53 8.65
N GLY A 242 20.11 14.20 8.53
CA GLY A 242 21.08 13.35 9.21
C GLY A 242 20.82 13.22 10.71
N LYS A 243 19.67 13.65 11.22
CA LYS A 243 19.33 13.61 12.64
C LYS A 243 18.49 12.39 12.99
N LEU A 244 18.74 11.84 14.16
CA LEU A 244 17.90 10.81 14.76
C LEU A 244 16.64 11.45 15.34
N VAL A 245 15.48 11.11 14.79
CA VAL A 245 14.18 11.73 15.12
C VAL A 245 13.55 11.09 16.34
N ALA A 246 13.57 9.75 16.40
CA ALA A 246 12.95 9.01 17.49
C ALA A 246 13.66 7.68 17.73
N GLN A 247 13.65 7.27 18.99
CA GLN A 247 14.09 5.95 19.44
C GLN A 247 13.00 5.40 20.36
N ILE A 248 12.44 4.26 19.99
CA ILE A 248 11.34 3.62 20.71
C ILE A 248 11.84 2.25 21.20
N PRO A 249 11.82 1.97 22.51
CA PRO A 249 12.16 0.64 23.00
C PRO A 249 11.09 -0.36 22.56
N THR A 250 11.50 -1.55 22.15
CA THR A 250 10.57 -2.62 21.73
C THR A 250 10.14 -3.52 22.89
N LYS A 251 10.51 -3.17 24.12
CA LYS A 251 10.15 -3.85 25.38
C LYS A 251 9.47 -2.86 26.32
#